data_AF-A0A9E1XC44-F1
#
_entry.id   AF-A0A9E1XC44-F1
#
_cell.length_a   1.000
_cell.length_b   1.000
_cell.length_c   1.000
_cell.angle_alpha   90.00
_cell.angle_beta   90.00
_cell.angle_gamma   90.00
#
_symmetry.space_group_name_H-M   'P 1'
#
loop_
_entity.id
_entity.type
_entity.pdbx_description
1 polymer ?
#
loop_
_entity_poly.entity_id
_entity_poly.type
_entity_poly.pdbx_seq_one_letter_code
_entity_poly.pdbx_strand_id
1 'polypeptide(L)' 'MRWQIEQFHRQWQQTTWVQWCQCRKQRAQRNHITASLLAWARLHQAAMLAKTTIYALKEGLLDDYLCKQFRNSAFASTFA' A
#
# COMPACT_ATOMS: atom_id res chain seq x y z
N MET A 1 -23.05 -9.27 5.79
CA MET A 1 -22.47 -8.62 4.60
C MET A 1 -22.10 -7.14 4.81
N ARG A 2 -22.93 -6.29 5.43
CA ARG A 2 -22.63 -4.85 5.65
C ARG A 2 -21.25 -4.57 6.23
N TRP A 3 -20.88 -5.27 7.29
CA TRP A 3 -19.61 -5.04 7.98
C TRP A 3 -18.38 -5.30 7.10
N GLN A 4 -18.45 -6.31 6.22
CA GLN A 4 -17.36 -6.63 5.29
C GLN A 4 -17.16 -5.52 4.24
N ILE A 5 -18.26 -4.91 3.78
CA ILE A 5 -18.20 -3.78 2.84
C ILE A 5 -17.57 -2.55 3.53
N GLU A 6 -17.92 -2.30 4.79
CA GLU A 6 -17.33 -1.21 5.57
C GLU A 6 -15.82 -1.42 5.81
N GLN A 7 -15.41 -2.66 6.11
CA GLN A 7 -13.98 -3.00 6.22
C GLN A 7 -13.23 -2.82 4.91
N PHE A 8 -13.80 -3.27 3.79
CA PHE A 8 -13.23 -3.07 2.47
C PHE A 8 -13.00 -1.57 2.20
N HIS A 9 -14.01 -0.73 2.37
CA HIS A 9 -13.88 0.70 2.13
C HIS A 9 -12.82 1.33 3.04
N ARG A 10 -12.79 0.97 4.33
CA ARG A 10 -11.80 1.46 5.29
C ARG A 10 -10.38 1.10 4.86
N GLN A 11 -10.13 -0.17 4.54
CA GLN A 11 -8.83 -0.65 4.11
C GLN A 11 -8.39 0.03 2.82
N TRP A 12 -9.27 0.12 1.82
CA TRP A 12 -8.98 0.78 0.56
C TRP A 12 -8.58 2.24 0.77
N GLN A 13 -9.34 2.99 1.57
CA GLN A 13 -9.08 4.41 1.83
C GLN A 13 -7.77 4.64 2.60
N GLN A 14 -7.50 3.86 3.64
CA GLN A 14 -6.33 4.03 4.50
C GLN A 14 -5.03 3.56 3.86
N THR A 15 -5.06 2.49 3.07
CA THR A 15 -3.84 1.89 2.50
C THR A 15 -3.41 2.50 1.18
N THR A 16 -4.36 3.03 0.40
CA THR A 16 -4.09 3.60 -0.92
C THR A 16 -4.29 5.11 -1.01
N TRP A 17 -4.72 5.75 0.08
CA TRP A 17 -4.91 7.20 0.18
C TRP A 17 -5.88 7.80 -0.85
N VAL A 18 -6.82 7.00 -1.39
CA VAL A 18 -7.72 7.45 -2.48
C VAL A 18 -8.53 8.71 -2.14
N GLN A 19 -8.88 8.92 -0.87
CA GLN A 19 -9.63 10.08 -0.40
C GLN A 19 -8.84 11.39 -0.47
N TRP A 20 -7.52 11.32 -0.53
CA TRP A 20 -6.62 12.47 -0.51
C TRP A 20 -6.19 12.87 -1.93
N CYS A 21 -6.92 12.40 -2.95
CA CYS A 21 -6.68 12.74 -4.34
C CYS A 21 -6.87 14.25 -4.57
N GLN A 22 -5.80 14.95 -4.95
CA GLN A 22 -5.86 16.38 -5.27
C GLN A 22 -6.14 16.68 -6.75
N CYS A 23 -6.34 15.65 -7.58
CA CYS A 23 -6.63 15.83 -8.99
C CYS A 23 -7.94 16.61 -9.18
N ARG A 24 -7.93 17.66 -10.01
CA ARG A 24 -9.11 18.47 -10.33
C ARG A 24 -9.85 18.03 -11.61
N LYS A 25 -9.16 17.31 -12.50
CA LYS A 25 -9.74 16.79 -13.75
C LYS A 25 -10.48 15.49 -13.48
N GLN A 26 -11.73 15.38 -13.95
CA GLN A 26 -12.57 14.19 -13.76
C GLN A 26 -11.91 12.90 -14.27
N ARG A 27 -11.24 12.94 -15.43
CA ARG A 27 -10.51 11.78 -15.97
C ARG A 27 -9.39 11.32 -15.03
N ALA A 28 -8.62 12.26 -14.50
CA ALA A 28 -7.52 11.94 -13.58
C ALA A 28 -8.04 11.36 -12.25
N GLN A 29 -9.14 11.88 -11.72
CA GLN A 29 -9.79 11.32 -10.54
C GLN A 29 -10.26 9.89 -10.77
N ARG A 30 -10.95 9.62 -11.89
CA ARG A 30 -11.40 8.26 -12.25
C ARG A 30 -10.21 7.30 -12.38
N ASN A 31 -9.15 7.71 -13.06
CA ASN A 31 -7.93 6.91 -13.20
C ASN A 31 -7.30 6.61 -11.83
N HIS A 32 -7.21 7.61 -10.95
CA HIS A 32 -6.67 7.43 -9.60
C HIS A 32 -7.51 6.46 -8.76
N ILE A 33 -8.84 6.56 -8.84
CA ILE A 33 -9.77 5.63 -8.18
C ILE A 33 -9.56 4.19 -8.69
N THR A 34 -9.43 4.01 -10.01
CA THR A 34 -9.19 2.67 -10.59
C THR A 34 -7.82 2.11 -10.20
N ALA A 35 -6.77 2.94 -10.26
CA ALA A 35 -5.42 2.55 -9.89
C ALA A 35 -5.32 2.18 -8.41
N SER A 36 -5.94 2.97 -7.52
CA SER A 36 -5.95 2.68 -6.09
C SER A 36 -6.73 1.40 -5.76
N LEU A 37 -7.86 1.15 -6.44
CA LEU A 37 -8.61 -0.10 -6.27
C LEU A 37 -7.80 -1.32 -6.72
N LEU A 38 -7.09 -1.22 -7.85
CA LEU A 38 -6.21 -2.28 -8.33
C LEU A 38 -5.05 -2.54 -7.35
N ALA A 39 -4.43 -1.48 -6.84
CA ALA A 39 -3.37 -1.59 -5.84
C ALA A 39 -3.87 -2.28 -4.56
N TRP A 40 -5.05 -1.88 -4.06
CA TRP A 40 -5.65 -2.52 -2.89
C TRP A 40 -5.94 -4.00 -3.14
N ALA A 41 -6.49 -4.37 -4.30
CA ALA A 41 -6.78 -5.77 -4.63
C ALA A 41 -5.51 -6.63 -4.61
N ARG A 42 -4.38 -6.11 -5.13
CA ARG A 42 -3.09 -6.79 -5.10
C ARG A 42 -2.52 -6.91 -3.69
N LEU A 43 -2.60 -5.85 -2.89
CA LEU A 43 -2.19 -5.87 -1.49
C LEU A 43 -3.04 -6.86 -0.67
N HIS A 44 -4.35 -6.91 -0.91
CA HIS A 44 -5.25 -7.85 -0.26
C HIS A 44 -4.89 -9.29 -0.59
N GLN A 45 -4.67 -9.59 -1.87
CA GLN A 45 -4.24 -10.92 -2.31
C GLN A 45 -2.90 -11.32 -1.67
N ALA A 46 -1.91 -10.43 -1.68
CA ALA A 46 -0.62 -10.67 -1.06
C ALA A 46 -0.74 -10.90 0.47
N ALA A 47 -1.59 -10.14 1.15
CA ALA A 47 -1.83 -10.30 2.59
C ALA A 47 -2.48 -11.65 2.92
N MET A 48 -3.44 -12.09 2.10
CA MET A 48 -4.05 -13.42 2.23
C MET A 48 -3.02 -14.53 2.05
N LEU A 49 -2.15 -14.42 1.04
CA LEU A 49 -1.09 -15.41 0.80
C LEU A 49 -0.06 -15.44 1.92
N ALA A 50 0.33 -14.27 2.44
CA ALA A 50 1.24 -14.13 3.56
C ALA A 50 0.60 -14.48 4.91
N LYS A 51 -0.72 -14.69 4.97
CA LYS A 51 -1.51 -14.86 6.20
C LYS A 51 -1.31 -13.71 7.19
N THR A 52 -1.17 -12.49 6.67
CA THR A 52 -1.04 -11.26 7.47
C THR A 52 -2.20 -10.32 7.21
N THR A 53 -2.27 -9.22 7.95
CA THR A 53 -3.22 -8.14 7.65
C THR A 53 -2.64 -7.24 6.55
N ILE A 54 -3.52 -6.61 5.76
CA ILE A 54 -3.11 -5.60 4.76
C ILE A 54 -2.22 -4.51 5.39
N TYR A 55 -2.54 -4.07 6.61
CA TYR A 55 -1.80 -3.03 7.30
C TYR A 55 -0.39 -3.49 7.65
N ALA A 56 -0.25 -4.68 8.25
CA ALA A 56 1.06 -5.25 8.58
C ALA A 56 1.91 -5.49 7.33
N LEU A 57 1.28 -5.97 6.24
CA LEU A 57 1.97 -6.18 4.98
C LEU A 57 2.46 -4.85 4.38
N LYS A 58 1.62 -3.81 4.39
CA LYS A 58 1.97 -2.50 3.82
C LYS A 58 3.16 -1.86 4.57
N GLU A 59 3.14 -1.87 5.91
CA GLU A 59 4.22 -1.29 6.71
C GLU A 59 5.52 -2.10 6.56
N GLY A 60 5.44 -3.43 6.53
CA GLY A 60 6.61 -4.31 6.44
C GLY A 60 7.14 -4.58 5.04
N LEU A 61 6.63 -3.91 4.00
CA LEU A 61 6.87 -4.29 2.60
C LEU A 61 8.35 -4.19 2.19
N LEU A 62 9.09 -3.27 2.79
CA LEU A 62 10.51 -3.02 2.51
C LEU A 62 11.43 -3.34 3.68
N ASP A 63 10.92 -3.80 4.83
CA ASP A 63 11.71 -3.96 6.05
C ASP A 63 12.89 -4.91 5.86
N ASP A 64 12.65 -6.08 5.27
CA ASP A 64 13.70 -7.08 5.03
C ASP A 64 14.72 -6.58 3.99
N TYR A 65 14.25 -5.88 2.96
CA TYR A 65 15.14 -5.26 1.97
C TYR A 65 16.03 -4.20 2.62
N LEU A 66 15.46 -3.28 3.40
CA LEU A 66 16.20 -2.22 4.07
C LEU A 66 17.18 -2.80 5.09
N CYS A 67 16.78 -3.79 5.90
CA CYS A 67 17.68 -4.48 6.82
C CYS A 67 18.87 -5.10 6.09
N LYS A 68 18.67 -5.69 4.91
CA LYS A 68 19.75 -6.23 4.08
C LYS A 68 20.65 -5.14 3.53
N GLN A 69 20.08 -4.03 3.04
CA GLN A 69 20.88 -2.91 2.52
C GLN A 69 21.71 -2.24 3.61
N PHE A 70 21.17 -2.04 4.82
CA PHE A 70 21.93 -1.44 5.93
C PHE A 70 23.05 -2.34 6.46
N ARG A 71 22.92 -3.67 6.34
CA ARG A 71 24.01 -4.60 6.68
C ARG A 71 25.15 -4.55 5.65
N ASN A 72 24.89 -4.10 4.42
CA ASN A 72 25.91 -3.90 3.40
C ASN A 72 26.52 -2.50 3.54
N SER A 73 27.78 -2.42 3.98
CA SER A 73 28.48 -1.16 4.29
C SER A 73 28.61 -0.16 3.14
N ALA A 74 28.44 -0.60 1.89
CA ALA A 74 28.49 0.27 0.72
C ALA A 74 27.36 1.33 0.67
N PHE A 75 26.18 1.02 1.23
CA PHE A 75 25.08 1.99 1.29
C PHE A 75 25.29 3.01 2.42
N ALA A 76 25.90 2.59 3.54
CA ALA A 76 26.17 3.46 4.69
C ALA A 76 27.18 4.58 4.38
N SER A 77 28.16 4.33 3.50
CA SER A 77 29.16 5.33 3.12
C SER A 77 28.69 6.36 2.08
N THR A 78 27.51 6.16 1.46
CA THR A 78 27.00 7.06 0.40
C THR A 78 26.25 8.27 0.96
N PHE A 79 25.78 8.19 2.21
CA PHE A 79 25.04 9.27 2.89
C PHE A 79 25.87 9.97 4.00
N ALA A 80 27.17 9.68 4.09
CA ALA A 80 28.12 10.37 4.95
C ALA A 80 28.85 11.46 4.15
#